data_AF-A0A530BHH4-F1
#
_entry.id   AF-A0A530BHH4-F1
#
_cell.length_a   1.000
_cell.length_b   1.000
_cell.length_c   1.000
_cell.angle_alpha   90.00
_cell.angle_beta   90.00
_cell.angle_gamma   90.00
#
_symmetry.space_group_name_H-M   'P 1'
#
loop_
_entity.id
_entity.type
_entity.pdbx_description
1 polymer ?
#
loop_
_entity_poly.entity_id
_entity_poly.type
_entity_poly.pdbx_seq_one_letter_code
_entity_poly.pdbx_strand_id
1 'polypeptide(L)' 'MVGGEIECPYHGWRYDGEGRCTAIPGHVGALPHYRVRRFAAIERDGVVFISSGTPKDEPYLH' A
#
# COMPACT_ATOMS: atom_id res chain seq x y z
N MET A 1 11.00 3.18 -4.53
CA MET A 1 10.83 2.61 -3.17
C MET A 1 11.89 3.22 -2.28
N VAL A 2 11.55 3.64 -1.07
CA VAL A 2 12.50 4.15 -0.07
C VAL A 2 12.15 3.52 1.28
N GLY A 3 13.09 2.82 1.91
CA GLY A 3 12.85 2.22 3.24
C GLY A 3 11.69 1.21 3.31
N GLY A 4 11.37 0.54 2.20
CA GLY A 4 10.22 -0.39 2.12
C GLY A 4 8.88 0.28 1.74
N GLU A 5 8.88 1.59 1.51
CA GLU A 5 7.68 2.36 1.15
C GLU A 5 7.68 2.72 -0.34
N ILE A 6 6.48 2.88 -0.90
CA ILE A 6 6.31 3.42 -2.24
C ILE A 6 6.49 4.93 -2.17
N GLU A 7 7.37 5.47 -3.02
CA GLU A 7 7.58 6.91 -3.15
C GLU A 7 7.02 7.38 -4.49
N CYS A 8 6.17 8.40 -4.45
CA CYS A 8 5.62 9.04 -5.63
C CYS A 8 6.73 9.80 -6.38
N PRO A 9 6.96 9.53 -7.68
CA PRO A 9 8.04 10.17 -8.43
C PRO A 9 7.79 11.65 -8.72
N TYR A 10 6.57 12.15 -8.54
CA TYR A 10 6.26 13.56 -8.82
C TYR A 10 6.72 14.47 -7.68
N HIS A 11 6.38 14.13 -6.43
CA HIS A 11 6.62 15.01 -5.27
C HIS A 11 7.24 14.31 -4.07
N GLY A 12 7.63 13.04 -4.20
CA GLY A 12 8.28 12.29 -3.14
C GLY A 12 7.39 11.89 -1.96
N TRP A 13 6.06 11.98 -2.09
CA TRP A 13 5.15 11.48 -1.06
C TRP A 13 5.35 9.98 -0.87
N ARG A 14 5.36 9.51 0.38
CA ARG A 14 5.59 8.10 0.72
C ARG A 14 4.37 7.44 1.30
N TYR A 15 4.19 6.16 0.96
CA TYR A 15 3.07 5.35 1.39
C TYR A 15 3.52 3.96 1.87
N ASP A 16 2.95 3.52 3.00
CA ASP A 16 3.14 2.17 3.53
C ASP A 16 2.27 1.13 2.78
N GLY A 17 2.47 -0.16 3.09
CA GLY A 17 1.70 -1.27 2.49
C GLY A 17 0.19 -1.26 2.82
N GLU A 18 -0.22 -0.47 3.82
CA GLU A 18 -1.61 -0.26 4.21
C GLU A 18 -2.22 0.97 3.51
N GLY A 19 -1.46 1.59 2.60
CA GLY A 19 -1.82 2.77 1.83
C GLY A 19 -1.79 4.07 2.63
N ARG A 20 -1.27 4.10 3.87
CA ARG A 20 -1.16 5.34 4.67
C ARG A 20 -0.07 6.22 4.09
N CYS A 21 -0.34 7.52 3.96
CA CYS A 21 0.71 8.50 3.70
C CYS A 21 1.59 8.64 4.94
N THR A 22 2.88 8.34 4.79
CA THR A 22 3.87 8.33 5.88
C THR A 22 4.89 9.46 5.77
N ALA A 23 5.01 10.10 4.61
CA ALA A 23 5.82 11.31 4.44
C ALA A 23 5.28 12.21 3.32
N ILE A 24 5.33 13.52 3.57
CA ILE A 24 5.10 14.57 2.57
C ILE A 24 6.34 15.48 2.62
N PRO A 25 7.27 15.37 1.65
CA PRO A 25 8.46 16.21 1.64
C PRO A 25 8.10 17.70 1.69
N GLY A 26 8.70 18.42 2.64
CA GLY A 26 8.44 19.85 2.85
C GLY A 26 7.19 20.19 3.68
N HIS A 27 6.38 19.21 4.09
CA HIS A 27 5.28 19.44 5.03
C HIS A 27 5.83 19.70 6.44
N VAL A 28 5.31 20.74 7.09
CA VAL A 28 5.66 21.11 8.46
C VAL A 28 4.46 20.88 9.36
N GLY A 29 4.68 20.15 10.46
CA GLY A 29 3.64 19.82 11.43
C GLY A 29 3.17 18.37 11.33
N ALA A 30 2.03 18.07 11.95
CA ALA A 30 1.47 16.73 11.95
C ALA A 30 1.07 16.30 10.53
N LEU A 31 1.42 15.07 10.16
CA LEU A 31 1.03 14.53 8.86
C LEU A 31 -0.49 14.31 8.83
N PRO A 32 -1.19 14.79 7.79
CA PRO A 32 -2.60 14.49 7.58
C PRO A 32 -2.82 12.99 7.33
N HIS A 33 -3.98 12.48 7.72
CA HIS A 33 -4.33 11.06 7.60
C HIS A 33 -4.76 10.65 6.17
N TYR A 34 -4.00 11.05 5.16
CA TYR A 34 -4.26 10.65 3.78
C TYR A 34 -3.99 9.17 3.56
N ARG A 35 -4.79 8.57 2.69
CA ARG A 35 -4.62 7.18 2.24
C ARG A 35 -4.82 7.06 0.75
N VAL A 36 -4.04 6.19 0.13
CA VAL A 36 -4.29 5.70 -1.23
C VAL A 36 -5.09 4.40 -1.16
N ARG A 37 -5.75 4.05 -2.28
CA ARG A 37 -6.42 2.76 -2.40
C ARG A 37 -5.38 1.66 -2.22
N ARG A 38 -5.69 0.68 -1.36
CA ARG A 38 -4.98 -0.59 -1.28
C ARG A 38 -5.84 -1.72 -1.83
N PHE A 39 -5.18 -2.80 -2.19
CA PHE A 39 -5.82 -4.07 -2.57
C PHE A 39 -5.46 -5.11 -1.52
N ALA A 40 -6.43 -5.96 -1.16
CA ALA A 40 -6.11 -7.13 -0.34
C ALA A 40 -5.23 -8.05 -1.19
N ALA A 41 -4.08 -8.44 -0.65
CA ALA A 41 -3.13 -9.30 -1.36
C ALA A 41 -2.61 -10.39 -0.44
N ILE A 42 -2.42 -11.59 -0.99
CA ILE A 42 -1.73 -12.68 -0.32
C ILE A 42 -0.74 -13.34 -1.28
N GLU A 43 0.29 -13.96 -0.72
CA GLU A 43 1.20 -14.83 -1.44
C GLU A 43 0.92 -16.28 -1.02
N ARG A 44 0.69 -17.16 -1.99
CA ARG A 44 0.44 -18.60 -1.76
C ARG A 44 0.97 -19.38 -2.96
N ASP A 45 1.71 -20.46 -2.68
CA ASP A 45 2.23 -21.40 -3.67
C ASP A 45 2.98 -20.73 -4.85
N GLY A 46 3.77 -19.71 -4.54
CA GLY A 46 4.58 -18.97 -5.52
C GLY A 46 3.79 -17.96 -6.37
N VAL A 47 2.53 -17.69 -6.02
CA VAL A 47 1.64 -16.76 -6.73
C VAL A 47 1.16 -15.64 -5.80
N VAL A 48 1.07 -14.42 -6.35
CA VAL A 48 0.47 -13.27 -5.67
C VAL A 48 -0.97 -13.09 -6.12
N PHE A 49 -1.90 -13.24 -5.20
CA PHE A 49 -3.33 -13.02 -5.41
C PHE A 49 -3.71 -11.63 -4.95
N ILE A 50 -4.58 -10.95 -5.71
CA ILE A 50 -5.02 -9.58 -5.44
C ILE A 50 -6.55 -9.50 -5.56
N SER A 51 -7.19 -8.85 -4.60
CA SER A 51 -8.62 -8.55 -4.63
C SER A 51 -8.89 -7.05 -4.53
N SER A 52 -9.82 -6.58 -5.35
CA SER A 52 -10.32 -5.20 -5.36
C SER A 52 -11.37 -4.92 -4.28
N GLY A 53 -11.82 -5.96 -3.57
CA GLY A 53 -12.77 -5.89 -2.45
C GLY A 53 -12.24 -6.59 -1.20
N THR A 54 -13.15 -7.07 -0.36
CA THR A 54 -12.83 -7.76 0.89
C THR A 54 -13.07 -9.27 0.71
N PRO A 55 -12.03 -10.06 0.36
CA PRO A 55 -12.19 -11.51 0.24
C PRO A 55 -12.58 -12.11 1.60
N LYS A 56 -13.51 -13.05 1.61
CA LYS A 56 -13.95 -13.78 2.82
C LYS A 56 -13.15 -15.06 3.04
N ASP A 57 -12.65 -15.63 1.96
CA ASP A 57 -11.94 -16.89 1.91
C ASP A 57 -10.63 -16.71 1.15
N GLU A 58 -9.69 -17.64 1.36
CA GLU A 58 -8.47 -17.71 0.56
C GLU A 58 -8.78 -18.08 -0.91
N PRO A 59 -7.96 -17.63 -1.87
CA PRO A 59 -8.10 -18.02 -3.26
C PRO A 59 -7.99 -19.54 -3.42
N TYR A 60 -8.91 -20.12 -4.20
CA TYR A 60 -8.89 -21.55 -4.51
C TYR A 60 -7.67 -21.88 -5.37
N LEU A 61 -6.95 -22.92 -4.97
CA LEU A 61 -5.84 -23.53 -5.68
C LEU A 61 -6.23 -24.98 -6.00
N HIS A 62 -5.96 -25.41 -7.23
CA HIS A 62 -6.32 -26.73 -7.74
C HIS A 62 -5.23 -27.76 -7.47
#